data_AF-A0A964AV62-F1
#
_entry.id   AF-A0A964AV62-F1
#
_cell.length_a   1.000
_cell.length_b   1.000
_cell.length_c   1.000
_cell.angle_alpha   90.00
_cell.angle_beta   90.00
_cell.angle_gamma   90.00
#
_symmetry.space_group_name_H-M   'P 1'
#
loop_
_entity.id
_entity.type
_entity.pdbx_description
1 polymer ?
#
loop_
_entity_poly.entity_id
_entity_poly.type
_entity_poly.pdbx_seq_one_letter_code
_entity_poly.pdbx_strand_id
1 'polypeptide(L)'
;MRSPWTALLAVLPALWGLRAGTEAAFGRFSVDLAGHLWMGWSASQGPLTRTTLVGWPEGLDLMPVLGGWLDVMLVGALSPWLGLITAYNLVIVLYLFAAGLGGAALARALGASAPAAAAAGLLLQLDPFVLHHVAGGRPEQVGLGFVALALAAAVRCGRGAQHWALCGLAGAAVVFVSWELTLLLALLTVGVVAIVGLGERPPGALGRWVRALGVFALTAGPWIATFLSRAGAVRARDEGSFALETAGHASVGLLGWFGADALRPAALPLLALLALPWALRRRDRALGAGVAVALGVSLALALGPRPGLWTPGPPGEPPSGLFTWIQGLPILGWFHWPDRLLAVWSLAVAAASGAVVQKLGAWRRAAGVLAAAALVGSAAARVERLDLWPEASFEVYQRPAALALGALDEPGAVVDLPIQPDIVRHLAYMLDQLGHGRPILFHMVLGHLDGGASGGRVAADPLLRWFAELMAPTPPAPRVFQAEDLQPLRDQGFRFLVLHREGWPPDRWAMGRRALQESLGPPVLEEGEDWLCWRLEGR
;
A
#
# COMPACT_ATOMS: atom_id res chain seq x y z
N MET A 1 25.71 11.75 9.25
CA MET A 1 24.82 12.79 9.79
C MET A 1 24.90 12.80 11.32
N ARG A 2 25.92 13.44 11.91
CA ARG A 2 26.05 13.54 13.37
C ARG A 2 25.50 14.89 13.84
N SER A 3 24.20 15.10 13.64
CA SER A 3 23.57 16.38 13.98
C SER A 3 22.40 16.15 14.93
N PRO A 4 22.25 16.94 16.01
CA PRO A 4 21.11 16.82 16.93
C PRO A 4 19.76 16.96 16.20
N TRP A 5 19.75 17.66 15.07
CA TRP A 5 18.59 17.80 14.19
C TRP A 5 18.11 16.49 13.58
N THR A 6 18.96 15.48 13.45
CA THR A 6 18.55 14.14 12.99
C THR A 6 17.82 13.38 14.09
N ALA A 7 18.24 13.53 15.35
CA ALA A 7 17.56 12.93 16.49
C ALA A 7 16.13 13.47 16.64
N LEU A 8 15.91 14.76 16.33
CA LEU A 8 14.57 15.36 16.31
C LEU A 8 13.60 14.63 15.38
N LEU A 9 14.07 14.13 14.23
CA LEU A 9 13.24 13.40 13.26
C LEU A 9 12.84 12.00 13.75
N ALA A 10 13.52 11.46 14.77
CA ALA A 10 13.16 10.19 15.38
C ALA A 10 12.10 10.35 16.48
N VAL A 11 11.86 11.56 16.99
CA VAL A 11 10.96 11.79 18.13
C VAL A 11 9.52 11.41 17.80
N LEU A 12 8.95 11.92 16.70
CA LEU A 12 7.56 11.60 16.34
C LEU A 12 7.36 10.10 16.04
N PRO A 13 8.16 9.45 15.17
CA PRO A 13 8.03 8.02 14.93
C PRO A 13 8.19 7.17 16.21
N ALA A 14 9.13 7.52 17.09
CA ALA A 14 9.32 6.81 18.34
C ALA A 14 8.11 6.97 19.28
N LEU A 15 7.56 8.19 19.41
CA LEU A 15 6.36 8.43 20.22
C LEU A 15 5.15 7.68 19.68
N TRP A 16 4.95 7.66 18.35
CA TRP A 16 3.89 6.87 17.73
C TRP A 16 4.10 5.38 17.98
N GLY A 17 5.31 4.86 17.76
CA GLY A 17 5.62 3.44 18.00
C GLY A 17 5.39 3.01 19.46
N LEU A 18 5.77 3.85 20.42
CA LEU A 18 5.53 3.59 21.85
C LEU A 18 4.03 3.59 22.19
N ARG A 19 3.24 4.47 21.55
CA ARG A 19 1.78 4.53 21.74
C ARG A 19 1.04 3.38 21.08
N ALA A 20 1.54 2.87 19.95
CA ALA A 20 0.91 1.77 19.23
C ALA A 20 0.92 0.46 20.03
N GLY A 21 1.95 0.26 20.87
CA GLY A 21 2.08 -0.97 21.65
C GLY A 21 2.24 -2.21 20.75
N THR A 22 1.81 -3.36 21.28
CA THR A 22 1.99 -4.68 20.66
C THR A 22 0.69 -5.40 20.33
N GLU A 23 -0.45 -4.87 20.77
CA GLU A 23 -1.76 -5.53 20.69
C GLU A 23 -2.55 -5.11 19.43
N ALA A 24 -2.44 -3.85 19.03
CA ALA A 24 -3.12 -3.30 17.85
C ALA A 24 -2.12 -2.85 16.78
N ALA A 25 -2.49 -3.05 15.52
CA ALA A 25 -1.75 -2.54 14.37
C ALA A 25 -2.09 -1.07 14.10
N PHE A 26 -1.11 -0.30 13.62
CA PHE A 26 -1.35 1.05 13.09
C PHE A 26 -2.39 1.04 11.99
N GLY A 27 -3.34 1.96 12.10
CA GLY A 27 -4.41 2.16 11.14
C GLY A 27 -5.75 1.68 11.66
N ARG A 28 -6.77 2.01 10.87
CA ARG A 28 -8.16 1.59 11.05
C ARG A 28 -8.37 0.33 10.23
N PHE A 29 -9.34 -0.49 10.61
CA PHE A 29 -9.71 -1.64 9.81
C PHE A 29 -10.00 -1.22 8.36
N SER A 30 -9.25 -1.81 7.44
CA SER A 30 -9.43 -1.67 6.00
C SER A 30 -9.02 -2.98 5.36
N VAL A 31 -9.50 -3.20 4.13
CA VAL A 31 -9.09 -4.35 3.31
C VAL A 31 -7.57 -4.33 3.09
N ASP A 32 -6.98 -3.15 2.88
CA ASP A 32 -5.54 -3.01 2.67
C ASP A 32 -4.73 -3.35 3.92
N LEU A 33 -5.17 -2.91 5.10
CA LEU A 33 -4.50 -3.21 6.37
C LEU A 33 -4.49 -4.71 6.66
N ALA A 34 -5.66 -5.33 6.59
CA ALA A 34 -5.81 -6.77 6.81
C ALA A 34 -5.04 -7.58 5.76
N GLY A 35 -5.07 -7.15 4.50
CA GLY A 35 -4.25 -7.71 3.43
C GLY A 35 -2.75 -7.65 3.73
N HIS A 36 -2.21 -6.49 4.11
CA HIS A 36 -0.77 -6.34 4.41
C HIS A 36 -0.33 -7.15 5.64
N LEU A 37 -1.16 -7.21 6.69
CA LEU A 37 -0.89 -8.06 7.84
C LEU A 37 -0.87 -9.54 7.44
N TRP A 38 -1.84 -9.97 6.64
CA TRP A 38 -1.87 -11.34 6.14
C TRP A 38 -0.68 -11.67 5.24
N MET A 39 -0.31 -10.76 4.33
CA MET A 39 0.86 -10.92 3.46
C MET A 39 2.16 -11.02 4.26
N GLY A 40 2.33 -10.17 5.27
CA GLY A 40 3.47 -10.22 6.18
C GLY A 40 3.53 -11.52 6.96
N TRP A 41 2.39 -11.99 7.47
CA TRP A 41 2.29 -13.30 8.11
C TRP A 41 2.62 -14.45 7.13
N SER A 42 2.01 -14.49 5.94
CA SER A 42 2.30 -15.52 4.93
C SER A 42 3.78 -15.54 4.55
N ALA A 43 4.42 -14.37 4.43
CA ALA A 43 5.85 -14.27 4.14
C ALA A 43 6.73 -14.79 5.29
N SER A 44 6.23 -14.82 6.52
CA SER A 44 6.92 -15.47 7.65
C SER A 44 6.82 -17.00 7.62
N GLN A 45 5.86 -17.56 6.87
CA GLN A 45 5.61 -19.00 6.78
C GLN A 45 6.30 -19.67 5.58
N GLY A 46 6.77 -18.89 4.61
CA GLY A 46 7.29 -19.46 3.36
C GLY A 46 7.81 -18.43 2.36
N PRO A 47 7.80 -18.76 1.05
CA PRO A 47 8.30 -17.86 0.01
C PRO A 47 7.50 -16.55 -0.06
N LEU A 48 8.19 -15.42 -0.23
CA LEU A 48 7.60 -14.08 -0.24
C LEU A 48 6.50 -13.88 -1.30
N THR A 49 6.65 -14.50 -2.47
CA THR A 49 5.85 -14.17 -3.67
C THR A 49 5.02 -15.34 -4.19
N ARG A 50 5.04 -16.48 -3.48
CA ARG A 50 4.23 -17.65 -3.82
C ARG A 50 3.87 -18.37 -2.53
N THR A 51 2.59 -18.67 -2.36
CA THR A 51 2.09 -19.38 -1.19
C THR A 51 1.09 -20.44 -1.59
N THR A 52 1.08 -21.55 -0.86
CA THR A 52 0.00 -22.56 -0.94
C THR A 52 -1.08 -22.30 0.11
N LEU A 53 -0.93 -21.28 0.96
CA LEU A 53 -1.92 -20.96 2.00
C LEU A 53 -3.26 -20.54 1.40
N VAL A 54 -3.31 -20.08 0.16
CA VAL A 54 -4.53 -19.69 -0.54
C VAL A 54 -4.56 -20.29 -1.93
N GLY A 55 -5.76 -20.53 -2.48
CA GLY A 55 -5.89 -21.24 -3.75
C GLY A 55 -5.41 -22.69 -3.64
N TRP A 56 -5.59 -23.31 -2.48
CA TRP A 56 -5.15 -24.69 -2.24
C TRP A 56 -5.85 -25.68 -3.19
N PRO A 57 -5.14 -26.71 -3.72
CA PRO A 57 -3.74 -27.07 -3.45
C PRO A 57 -2.66 -26.41 -4.33
N GLU A 58 -3.03 -25.76 -5.44
CA GLU A 58 -2.05 -25.23 -6.40
C GLU A 58 -1.24 -24.04 -5.85
N GLY A 59 -1.87 -23.29 -4.96
CA GLY A 59 -1.33 -22.05 -4.42
C GLY A 59 -1.47 -20.88 -5.40
N LEU A 60 -1.07 -19.70 -4.94
CA LEU A 60 -1.08 -18.48 -5.73
C LEU A 60 0.28 -17.83 -5.84
N ASP A 61 0.47 -17.17 -6.98
CA ASP A 61 1.49 -16.18 -7.21
C ASP A 61 1.02 -14.82 -6.70
N LEU A 62 1.66 -14.32 -5.65
CA LEU A 62 1.28 -13.04 -5.03
C LEU A 62 2.04 -11.85 -5.63
N MET A 63 3.05 -12.09 -6.47
CA MET A 63 3.84 -11.02 -7.10
C MET A 63 2.99 -9.97 -7.84
N PRO A 64 1.92 -10.34 -8.58
CA PRO A 64 1.12 -9.37 -9.34
C PRO A 64 0.28 -8.41 -8.50
N VAL A 65 -0.01 -8.77 -7.25
CA VAL A 65 -0.89 -8.00 -6.34
C VAL A 65 -0.13 -7.34 -5.19
N LEU A 66 1.16 -7.65 -5.03
CA LEU A 66 2.05 -7.00 -4.07
C LEU A 66 2.37 -5.57 -4.51
N GLY A 67 1.74 -4.58 -3.87
CA GLY A 67 1.97 -3.16 -4.09
C GLY A 67 3.30 -2.65 -3.52
N GLY A 68 3.73 -3.23 -2.40
CA GLY A 68 5.04 -3.03 -1.76
C GLY A 68 5.67 -4.35 -1.33
N TRP A 69 6.95 -4.54 -1.64
CA TRP A 69 7.67 -5.78 -1.34
C TRP A 69 8.54 -5.66 -0.08
N LEU A 70 9.09 -4.46 0.15
CA LEU A 70 10.02 -4.23 1.25
C LEU A 70 9.31 -4.34 2.59
N ASP A 71 8.13 -3.74 2.75
CA ASP A 71 7.33 -3.83 3.96
C ASP A 71 6.92 -5.27 4.25
N VAL A 72 6.35 -6.00 3.28
CA VAL A 72 5.98 -7.41 3.45
C VAL A 72 7.20 -8.27 3.80
N MET A 73 8.34 -8.07 3.14
CA MET A 73 9.58 -8.80 3.46
C MET A 73 10.09 -8.49 4.87
N LEU A 74 10.06 -7.22 5.30
CA LEU A 74 10.50 -6.84 6.63
C LEU A 74 9.54 -7.36 7.71
N VAL A 75 8.23 -7.26 7.50
CA VAL A 75 7.23 -7.80 8.42
C VAL A 75 7.39 -9.32 8.51
N GLY A 76 7.48 -10.03 7.39
CA GLY A 76 7.68 -11.48 7.36
C GLY A 76 8.97 -11.93 8.05
N ALA A 77 10.07 -11.20 7.83
CA ALA A 77 11.34 -11.49 8.49
C ALA A 77 11.29 -11.24 10.00
N LEU A 78 10.61 -10.18 10.46
CA LEU A 78 10.59 -9.77 11.87
C LEU A 78 9.50 -10.48 12.70
N SER A 79 8.43 -10.94 12.07
CA SER A 79 7.27 -11.55 12.75
C SER A 79 7.63 -12.74 13.65
N PRO A 80 8.54 -13.66 13.28
CA PRO A 80 8.92 -14.78 14.14
C PRO A 80 9.55 -14.37 15.48
N TRP A 81 10.14 -13.16 15.56
CA TRP A 81 10.82 -12.70 16.77
C TRP A 81 10.00 -11.70 17.58
N LEU A 82 9.16 -10.89 16.92
CA LEU A 82 8.45 -9.77 17.55
C LEU A 82 6.92 -9.99 17.65
N GLY A 83 6.39 -11.00 16.94
CA GLY A 83 4.97 -11.10 16.62
C GLY A 83 4.58 -10.21 15.45
N LEU A 84 3.50 -10.57 14.76
CA LEU A 84 3.04 -9.93 13.52
C LEU A 84 2.76 -8.43 13.70
N ILE A 85 2.01 -8.08 14.75
CA ILE A 85 1.56 -6.71 15.02
C ILE A 85 2.75 -5.79 15.34
N THR A 86 3.63 -6.21 16.24
CA THR A 86 4.84 -5.46 16.58
C THR A 86 5.76 -5.28 15.36
N ALA A 87 5.93 -6.33 14.55
CA ALA A 87 6.72 -6.26 13.32
C ALA A 87 6.14 -5.26 12.31
N TYR A 88 4.83 -5.30 12.07
CA TYR A 88 4.13 -4.35 11.23
C TYR A 88 4.28 -2.90 11.74
N ASN A 89 4.04 -2.69 13.05
CA ASN A 89 4.15 -1.36 13.65
C ASN A 89 5.56 -0.80 13.55
N LEU A 90 6.58 -1.63 13.75
CA LEU A 90 7.98 -1.24 13.60
C LEU A 90 8.29 -0.82 12.17
N VAL A 91 7.80 -1.54 11.16
CA VAL A 91 8.00 -1.18 9.75
C VAL A 91 7.36 0.19 9.43
N ILE A 92 6.13 0.44 9.90
CA ILE A 92 5.48 1.75 9.75
C ILE A 92 6.29 2.87 10.41
N VAL A 93 6.80 2.66 11.62
CA VAL A 93 7.68 3.61 12.32
C VAL A 93 8.95 3.91 11.52
N LEU A 94 9.57 2.87 10.94
CA LEU A 94 10.75 3.03 10.09
C LEU A 94 10.43 3.84 8.82
N TYR A 95 9.25 3.65 8.23
CA TYR A 95 8.82 4.39 7.05
C TYR A 95 8.53 5.86 7.37
N LEU A 96 7.90 6.15 8.51
CA LEU A 96 7.71 7.52 9.01
C LEU A 96 9.05 8.19 9.35
N PHE A 97 10.01 7.44 9.89
CA PHE A 97 11.36 7.94 10.06
C PHE A 97 12.04 8.23 8.72
N ALA A 98 11.89 7.35 7.73
CA ALA A 98 12.38 7.55 6.37
C ALA A 98 11.74 8.78 5.69
N ALA A 99 10.46 9.06 5.94
CA ALA A 99 9.79 10.30 5.52
C ALA A 99 10.50 11.54 6.07
N GLY A 100 10.79 11.56 7.37
CA GLY A 100 11.54 12.64 8.00
C GLY A 100 12.95 12.81 7.42
N LEU A 101 13.69 11.71 7.30
CA LEU A 101 15.03 11.71 6.72
C LEU A 101 15.03 12.16 5.26
N GLY A 102 14.06 11.70 4.48
CA GLY A 102 13.90 12.03 3.06
C GLY A 102 13.60 13.50 2.84
N GLY A 103 12.62 14.06 3.56
CA GLY A 103 12.30 15.49 3.48
C GLY A 103 13.50 16.36 3.86
N ALA A 104 14.21 16.00 4.94
CA ALA A 104 15.42 16.69 5.34
C ALA A 104 16.55 16.56 4.30
N ALA A 105 16.80 15.35 3.77
CA ALA A 105 17.82 15.11 2.76
C ALA A 105 17.56 15.89 1.48
N LEU A 106 16.30 15.95 1.02
CA LEU A 106 15.90 16.71 -0.16
C LEU A 106 16.11 18.21 0.05
N ALA A 107 15.66 18.77 1.19
CA ALA A 107 15.91 20.17 1.53
C ALA A 107 17.42 20.48 1.62
N ARG A 108 18.23 19.58 2.19
CA ARG A 108 19.70 19.70 2.22
C ARG A 108 20.31 19.65 0.82
N ALA A 109 19.82 18.78 -0.05
CA ALA A 109 20.27 18.70 -1.43
C ALA A 109 20.01 20.02 -2.19
N LEU A 110 18.97 20.76 -1.81
CA LEU A 110 18.64 22.10 -2.30
C LEU A 110 19.37 23.25 -1.59
N GLY A 111 20.17 22.96 -0.56
CA GLY A 111 21.04 23.93 0.11
C GLY A 111 20.49 24.52 1.41
N ALA A 112 19.40 23.99 1.97
CA ALA A 112 18.92 24.37 3.29
C ALA A 112 19.95 24.04 4.40
N SER A 113 20.00 24.79 5.50
CA SER A 113 20.78 24.44 6.70
C SER A 113 20.23 23.20 7.40
N ALA A 114 20.95 22.64 8.37
CA ALA A 114 20.47 21.48 9.13
C ALA A 114 19.17 21.74 9.91
N PRO A 115 18.98 22.88 10.62
CA PRO A 115 17.71 23.19 11.27
C PRO A 115 16.55 23.35 10.26
N ALA A 116 16.79 24.06 9.15
CA ALA A 116 15.76 24.27 8.12
C ALA A 116 15.37 22.96 7.42
N ALA A 117 16.33 22.06 7.22
CA ALA A 117 16.07 20.72 6.72
C ALA A 117 15.31 19.85 7.72
N ALA A 118 15.57 19.98 9.03
CA ALA A 118 14.78 19.27 10.04
C ALA A 118 13.30 19.67 9.99
N ALA A 119 13.01 20.96 9.81
CA ALA A 119 11.64 21.43 9.61
C ALA A 119 10.99 20.80 8.37
N ALA A 120 11.70 20.72 7.25
CA ALA A 120 11.23 20.02 6.05
C ALA A 120 10.96 18.52 6.30
N GLY A 121 11.82 17.85 7.08
CA GLY A 121 11.62 16.47 7.49
C GLY A 121 10.36 16.29 8.34
N LEU A 122 10.18 17.12 9.37
CA LEU A 122 8.97 17.08 10.22
C LEU A 122 7.70 17.34 9.42
N LEU A 123 7.74 18.26 8.44
CA LEU A 123 6.60 18.52 7.57
C LEU A 123 6.23 17.32 6.70
N LEU A 124 7.21 16.55 6.22
CA LEU A 124 6.92 15.33 5.45
C LEU A 124 6.42 14.18 6.34
N GLN A 125 6.83 14.13 7.61
CA GLN A 125 6.26 13.19 8.60
C GLN A 125 4.82 13.53 8.96
N LEU A 126 4.49 14.82 9.02
CA LEU A 126 3.16 15.34 9.31
C LEU A 126 2.33 15.59 8.03
N ASP A 127 2.75 15.02 6.92
CA ASP A 127 2.06 15.22 5.65
C ASP A 127 0.75 14.41 5.62
N PRO A 128 -0.41 15.03 5.33
CA PRO A 128 -1.68 14.32 5.31
C PRO A 128 -1.74 13.16 4.32
N PHE A 129 -1.00 13.19 3.20
CA PHE A 129 -0.94 12.04 2.29
C PHE A 129 -0.28 10.83 2.96
N VAL A 130 0.88 11.04 3.59
CA VAL A 130 1.63 10.00 4.30
C VAL A 130 0.81 9.41 5.43
N LEU A 131 0.22 10.26 6.27
CA LEU A 131 -0.52 9.81 7.45
C LEU A 131 -1.88 9.19 7.11
N HIS A 132 -2.54 9.63 6.04
CA HIS A 132 -3.73 8.95 5.51
C HIS A 132 -3.42 7.50 5.12
N HIS A 133 -2.26 7.24 4.53
CA HIS A 133 -1.86 5.89 4.13
C HIS A 133 -1.38 5.03 5.31
N VAL A 134 -0.85 5.64 6.39
CA VAL A 134 -0.71 4.95 7.67
C VAL A 134 -2.07 4.53 8.21
N ALA A 135 -3.03 5.48 8.26
CA ALA A 135 -4.37 5.21 8.77
C ALA A 135 -5.13 4.15 7.95
N GLY A 136 -4.89 4.10 6.64
CA GLY A 136 -5.50 3.14 5.72
C GLY A 136 -4.78 1.79 5.61
N GLY A 137 -3.65 1.59 6.29
CA GLY A 137 -2.88 0.34 6.21
C GLY A 137 -2.21 0.10 4.86
N ARG A 138 -1.66 1.15 4.25
CA ARG A 138 -0.98 1.14 2.94
C ARG A 138 0.51 1.53 3.10
N PRO A 139 1.33 0.67 3.74
CA PRO A 139 2.74 0.97 4.04
C PRO A 139 3.55 1.40 2.81
N GLU A 140 3.27 0.83 1.65
CA GLU A 140 3.96 1.09 0.39
C GLU A 140 3.87 2.58 -0.02
N GLN A 141 2.78 3.26 0.34
CA GLN A 141 2.57 4.69 0.05
C GLN A 141 3.12 5.61 1.15
N VAL A 142 3.19 5.13 2.40
CA VAL A 142 3.94 5.79 3.49
C VAL A 142 5.42 5.93 3.10
N GLY A 143 5.89 5.04 2.21
CA GLY A 143 7.19 5.02 1.57
C GLY A 143 7.63 6.26 0.79
N LEU A 144 6.82 7.33 0.72
CA LEU A 144 7.15 8.59 0.04
C LEU A 144 8.51 9.20 0.47
N GLY A 145 8.94 8.93 1.71
CA GLY A 145 10.29 9.28 2.19
C GLY A 145 11.43 8.72 1.35
N PHE A 146 11.30 7.50 0.82
CA PHE A 146 12.28 6.88 -0.05
C PHE A 146 12.38 7.61 -1.39
N VAL A 147 11.26 8.10 -1.94
CA VAL A 147 11.26 8.95 -3.15
C VAL A 147 12.02 10.25 -2.86
N ALA A 148 11.79 10.88 -1.72
CA ALA A 148 12.51 12.09 -1.32
C ALA A 148 14.02 11.85 -1.19
N LEU A 149 14.44 10.72 -0.59
CA LEU A 149 15.85 10.32 -0.50
C LEU A 149 16.47 10.09 -1.88
N ALA A 150 15.76 9.39 -2.78
CA ALA A 150 16.20 9.13 -4.14
C ALA A 150 16.39 10.45 -4.91
N LEU A 151 15.42 11.37 -4.85
CA LEU A 151 15.52 12.69 -5.47
C LEU A 151 16.65 13.53 -4.88
N ALA A 152 16.85 13.48 -3.56
CA ALA A 152 17.97 14.15 -2.91
C ALA A 152 19.32 13.63 -3.45
N ALA A 153 19.47 12.32 -3.59
CA ALA A 153 20.65 11.71 -4.16
C ALA A 153 20.83 12.08 -5.64
N ALA A 154 19.75 12.10 -6.42
CA ALA A 154 19.71 12.45 -7.83
C ALA A 154 20.18 13.91 -8.07
N VAL A 155 19.63 14.86 -7.30
CA VAL A 155 20.04 16.27 -7.33
C VAL A 155 21.53 16.42 -6.97
N ARG A 156 22.02 15.71 -5.95
CA ARG A 156 23.44 15.77 -5.55
C ARG A 156 24.37 15.16 -6.60
N CYS A 157 23.97 14.04 -7.21
CA CYS A 157 24.69 13.39 -8.29
C CYS A 157 24.86 14.32 -9.49
N GLY A 158 23.77 14.97 -9.90
CA GLY A 158 23.77 15.99 -10.95
C GLY A 158 24.66 17.20 -10.63
N ARG A 159 24.72 17.60 -9.35
CA ARG A 159 25.53 18.72 -8.86
C ARG A 159 27.00 18.39 -8.56
N GLY A 160 27.49 17.20 -8.92
CA GLY A 160 28.93 16.88 -8.79
C GLY A 160 29.31 15.92 -7.67
N ALA A 161 28.38 15.49 -6.82
CA ALA A 161 28.71 14.55 -5.76
C ALA A 161 29.08 13.18 -6.33
N GLN A 162 30.16 12.56 -5.81
CA GLN A 162 30.64 11.26 -6.28
C GLN A 162 29.80 10.06 -5.79
N HIS A 163 28.68 10.30 -5.10
CA HIS A 163 27.81 9.29 -4.50
C HIS A 163 26.80 8.68 -5.51
N TRP A 164 27.23 8.40 -6.75
CA TRP A 164 26.35 7.84 -7.78
C TRP A 164 25.80 6.45 -7.41
N ALA A 165 26.56 5.63 -6.66
CA ALA A 165 26.10 4.33 -6.20
C ALA A 165 24.92 4.46 -5.23
N LEU A 166 25.01 5.39 -4.26
CA LEU A 166 23.90 5.70 -3.34
C LEU A 166 22.67 6.24 -4.09
N CYS A 167 22.87 6.99 -5.18
CA CYS A 167 21.76 7.44 -6.04
C CYS A 167 21.04 6.26 -6.70
N GLY A 168 21.78 5.30 -7.26
CA GLY A 168 21.21 4.09 -7.85
C GLY A 168 20.50 3.20 -6.83
N LEU A 169 21.13 2.98 -5.66
CA LEU A 169 20.56 2.21 -4.56
C LEU A 169 19.31 2.87 -3.96
N ALA A 170 19.30 4.19 -3.79
CA ALA A 170 18.12 4.90 -3.31
C ALA A 170 16.96 4.79 -4.31
N GLY A 171 17.24 4.87 -5.62
CA GLY A 171 16.23 4.59 -6.64
C GLY A 171 15.72 3.16 -6.60
N ALA A 172 16.62 2.18 -6.43
CA ALA A 172 16.26 0.77 -6.34
C ALA A 172 15.41 0.47 -5.09
N ALA A 173 15.70 1.14 -3.97
CA ALA A 173 14.90 1.03 -2.75
C ALA A 173 13.44 1.45 -2.98
N VAL A 174 13.20 2.50 -3.78
CA VAL A 174 11.82 2.91 -4.15
C VAL A 174 11.09 1.80 -4.90
N VAL A 175 11.78 1.03 -5.75
CA VAL A 175 11.18 -0.13 -6.43
C VAL A 175 10.68 -1.14 -5.42
N PHE A 176 11.52 -1.52 -4.45
CA PHE A 176 11.11 -2.49 -3.43
C PHE A 176 10.01 -1.97 -2.52
N VAL A 177 9.97 -0.65 -2.26
CA VAL A 177 8.93 -0.01 -1.47
C VAL A 177 7.59 0.03 -2.20
N SER A 178 7.57 0.51 -3.45
CA SER A 178 6.36 0.60 -4.26
C SER A 178 6.67 0.78 -5.75
N TRP A 179 6.08 -0.08 -6.58
CA TRP A 179 6.20 0.07 -8.04
C TRP A 179 5.51 1.34 -8.54
N GLU A 180 4.46 1.82 -7.87
CA GLU A 180 3.78 3.06 -8.23
C GLU A 180 4.62 4.29 -7.88
N LEU A 181 5.23 4.31 -6.70
CA LEU A 181 6.19 5.37 -6.34
C LEU A 181 7.42 5.35 -7.25
N THR A 182 7.74 4.22 -7.87
CA THR A 182 8.79 4.13 -8.89
C THR A 182 8.40 4.88 -10.16
N LEU A 183 7.15 4.79 -10.60
CA LEU A 183 6.66 5.58 -11.74
C LEU A 183 6.73 7.08 -11.44
N LEU A 184 6.34 7.46 -10.22
CA LEU A 184 6.47 8.82 -9.71
C LEU A 184 7.94 9.29 -9.73
N LEU A 185 8.85 8.47 -9.18
CA LEU A 185 10.28 8.78 -9.16
C LEU A 185 10.84 8.90 -10.58
N ALA A 186 10.43 8.05 -11.51
CA ALA A 186 10.86 8.12 -12.90
C ALA A 186 10.48 9.47 -13.53
N LEU A 187 9.21 9.87 -13.41
CA LEU A 187 8.71 11.16 -13.89
C LEU A 187 9.49 12.34 -13.30
N LEU A 188 9.66 12.36 -11.97
CA LEU A 188 10.38 13.42 -11.27
C LEU A 188 11.86 13.44 -11.65
N THR A 189 12.48 12.27 -11.84
CA THR A 189 13.87 12.16 -12.26
C THR A 189 14.09 12.70 -13.67
N VAL A 190 13.19 12.41 -14.62
CA VAL A 190 13.23 13.02 -15.96
C VAL A 190 13.17 14.54 -15.87
N GLY A 191 12.27 15.08 -15.03
CA GLY A 191 12.19 16.51 -14.76
C GLY A 191 13.49 17.09 -14.19
N VAL A 192 14.08 16.43 -13.17
CA VAL A 192 15.37 16.84 -12.58
C VAL A 192 16.48 16.82 -13.63
N VAL A 193 16.57 15.77 -14.44
CA VAL A 193 17.57 15.64 -15.51
C VAL A 193 17.41 16.73 -16.55
N ALA A 194 16.18 17.05 -16.98
CA ALA A 194 15.92 18.13 -17.93
C ALA A 194 16.34 19.49 -17.34
N ILE A 195 15.93 19.80 -16.11
CA ILE A 195 16.22 21.07 -15.44
C ILE A 195 17.73 21.24 -15.19
N VAL A 196 18.37 20.24 -14.58
CA VAL A 196 19.83 20.26 -14.36
C VAL A 196 20.54 20.26 -15.72
N GLY A 197 19.93 19.63 -16.71
CA GLY A 197 20.40 19.55 -18.07
C GLY A 197 20.50 20.90 -18.78
N LEU A 198 19.59 21.81 -18.49
CA LEU A 198 19.54 23.18 -19.03
C LEU A 198 20.51 24.14 -18.33
N GLY A 199 21.07 23.76 -17.17
CA GLY A 199 22.06 24.56 -16.45
C GLY A 199 23.52 24.19 -16.76
N GLU A 200 24.46 24.92 -16.15
CA GLU A 200 25.88 24.56 -16.19
C GLU A 200 26.11 23.20 -15.52
N ARG A 201 26.57 22.23 -16.31
CA ARG A 201 26.81 20.87 -15.80
C ARG A 201 28.25 20.75 -15.32
N PRO A 202 28.49 20.25 -14.09
CA PRO A 202 29.83 19.90 -13.68
C PRO A 202 30.38 18.79 -14.60
N PRO A 203 31.68 18.80 -14.93
CA PRO A 203 32.30 17.75 -15.74
C PRO A 203 31.95 16.34 -15.23
N GLY A 204 31.64 15.45 -16.17
CA GLY A 204 31.29 14.06 -15.87
C GLY A 204 29.91 13.83 -15.22
N ALA A 205 29.01 14.84 -15.17
CA ALA A 205 27.65 14.65 -14.66
C ALA A 205 26.90 13.50 -15.35
N LEU A 206 26.91 13.47 -16.68
CA LEU A 206 26.28 12.40 -17.45
C LEU A 206 26.85 11.03 -17.08
N GLY A 207 28.17 10.90 -16.98
CA GLY A 207 28.83 9.65 -16.60
C GLY A 207 28.41 9.16 -15.20
N ARG A 208 28.22 10.08 -14.23
CA ARG A 208 27.70 9.72 -12.89
C ARG A 208 26.26 9.24 -12.94
N TRP A 209 25.39 9.90 -13.71
CA TRP A 209 24.01 9.46 -13.90
C TRP A 209 23.91 8.10 -14.59
N VAL A 210 24.72 7.86 -15.63
CA VAL A 210 24.81 6.56 -16.30
C VAL A 210 25.26 5.47 -15.32
N ARG A 211 26.27 5.74 -14.47
CA ARG A 211 26.69 4.78 -13.43
C ARG A 211 25.62 4.55 -12.37
N ALA A 212 24.90 5.59 -11.94
CA ALA A 212 23.78 5.46 -11.01
C ALA A 212 22.65 4.61 -11.62
N LEU A 213 22.31 4.83 -12.89
CA LEU A 213 21.38 4.00 -13.65
C LEU A 213 21.86 2.56 -13.76
N GLY A 214 23.15 2.34 -13.97
CA GLY A 214 23.76 1.01 -13.97
C GLY A 214 23.56 0.28 -12.62
N VAL A 215 23.79 0.96 -11.49
CA VAL A 215 23.54 0.40 -10.15
C VAL A 215 22.06 0.10 -9.95
N PHE A 216 21.18 1.04 -10.31
CA PHE A 216 19.73 0.83 -10.25
C PHE A 216 19.30 -0.41 -11.05
N ALA A 217 19.76 -0.53 -12.30
CA ALA A 217 19.41 -1.63 -13.19
C ALA A 217 19.94 -2.97 -12.67
N LEU A 218 21.15 -3.01 -12.10
CA LEU A 218 21.70 -4.23 -11.50
C LEU A 218 20.96 -4.65 -10.23
N THR A 219 20.52 -3.70 -9.40
CA THR A 219 19.85 -3.99 -8.13
C THR A 219 18.37 -4.30 -8.29
N ALA A 220 17.62 -3.49 -9.05
CA ALA A 220 16.17 -3.63 -9.18
C ALA A 220 15.72 -4.27 -10.50
N GLY A 221 16.56 -4.27 -11.54
CA GLY A 221 16.21 -4.77 -12.87
C GLY A 221 15.72 -6.22 -12.90
N PRO A 222 16.41 -7.19 -12.24
CA PRO A 222 15.93 -8.57 -12.18
C PRO A 222 14.55 -8.69 -11.53
N TRP A 223 14.29 -7.89 -10.49
CA TRP A 223 13.01 -7.86 -9.79
C TRP A 223 11.90 -7.27 -10.67
N ILE A 224 12.17 -6.14 -11.32
CA ILE A 224 11.25 -5.49 -12.29
C ILE A 224 10.91 -6.47 -13.43
N ALA A 225 11.91 -7.12 -14.02
CA ALA A 225 11.69 -8.08 -15.10
C ALA A 225 10.80 -9.25 -14.65
N THR A 226 11.06 -9.78 -13.45
CA THR A 226 10.27 -10.87 -12.86
C THR A 226 8.83 -10.42 -12.57
N PHE A 227 8.65 -9.23 -11.99
CA PHE A 227 7.34 -8.63 -11.74
C PHE A 227 6.56 -8.46 -13.04
N LEU A 228 7.15 -7.81 -14.05
CA LEU A 228 6.48 -7.55 -15.33
C LEU A 228 6.10 -8.86 -16.05
N SER A 229 6.97 -9.87 -16.00
CA SER A 229 6.70 -11.19 -16.58
C SER A 229 5.51 -11.88 -15.89
N ARG A 230 5.50 -11.91 -14.55
CA ARG A 230 4.46 -12.60 -13.76
C ARG A 230 3.13 -11.84 -13.77
N ALA A 231 3.18 -10.52 -13.61
CA ALA A 231 1.99 -9.67 -13.69
C ALA A 231 1.36 -9.71 -15.08
N GLY A 232 2.17 -9.68 -16.15
CA GLY A 232 1.68 -9.80 -17.52
C GLY A 232 1.07 -11.15 -17.88
N ALA A 233 1.27 -12.20 -17.06
CA ALA A 233 0.70 -13.52 -17.26
C ALA A 233 -0.73 -13.66 -16.72
N VAL A 234 -1.11 -12.84 -15.73
CA VAL A 234 -2.42 -12.91 -15.06
C VAL A 234 -3.28 -11.66 -15.28
N ARG A 235 -2.66 -10.52 -15.60
CA ARG A 235 -3.37 -9.27 -15.85
C ARG A 235 -3.64 -9.10 -17.33
N ALA A 236 -4.89 -8.78 -17.66
CA ALA A 236 -5.24 -8.36 -19.01
C ALA A 236 -4.48 -7.07 -19.35
N ARG A 237 -4.13 -6.91 -20.64
CA ARG A 237 -3.53 -5.64 -21.11
C ARG A 237 -4.54 -4.49 -21.07
N ASP A 238 -5.84 -4.80 -21.00
CA ASP A 238 -6.97 -3.88 -21.09
C ASP A 238 -7.93 -3.99 -19.88
N GLU A 239 -7.41 -4.09 -18.65
CA GLU A 239 -8.20 -3.84 -17.42
C GLU A 239 -8.92 -2.47 -17.39
N GLY A 240 -8.77 -1.67 -18.45
CA GLY A 240 -9.14 -0.28 -18.59
C GLY A 240 -10.54 0.07 -18.15
N SER A 241 -11.58 -0.77 -18.35
CA SER A 241 -12.93 -0.39 -17.88
C SER A 241 -13.01 -0.38 -16.34
N PHE A 242 -12.51 -1.41 -15.69
CA PHE A 242 -12.44 -1.49 -14.23
C PHE A 242 -11.47 -0.44 -13.67
N ALA A 243 -10.26 -0.36 -14.25
CA ALA A 243 -9.25 0.59 -13.83
C ALA A 243 -9.71 2.06 -13.98
N LEU A 244 -10.44 2.40 -15.05
CA LEU A 244 -11.02 3.74 -15.25
C LEU A 244 -12.15 4.03 -14.26
N GLU A 245 -12.95 3.03 -13.90
CA GLU A 245 -13.99 3.18 -12.87
C GLU A 245 -13.38 3.45 -11.50
N THR A 246 -12.41 2.62 -11.09
CA THR A 246 -11.67 2.83 -9.83
C THR A 246 -10.95 4.19 -9.84
N ALA A 247 -10.30 4.56 -10.95
CA ALA A 247 -9.65 5.85 -11.10
C ALA A 247 -10.64 7.02 -11.00
N GLY A 248 -11.87 6.87 -11.50
CA GLY A 248 -12.94 7.85 -11.33
C GLY A 248 -13.26 8.12 -9.86
N HIS A 249 -13.30 7.07 -9.03
CA HIS A 249 -13.53 7.19 -7.58
C HIS A 249 -12.33 7.77 -6.82
N ALA A 250 -11.12 7.53 -7.31
CA ALA A 250 -9.87 8.05 -6.74
C ALA A 250 -9.44 9.42 -7.32
N SER A 251 -10.29 10.07 -8.11
CA SER A 251 -10.00 11.37 -8.73
C SER A 251 -10.23 12.54 -7.76
N VAL A 252 -9.59 13.67 -8.03
CA VAL A 252 -9.82 14.92 -7.28
C VAL A 252 -10.47 15.99 -8.14
N GLY A 253 -11.29 16.85 -7.52
CA GLY A 253 -11.74 18.10 -8.16
C GLY A 253 -10.62 19.15 -8.13
N LEU A 254 -10.50 19.95 -9.19
CA LEU A 254 -9.43 20.95 -9.34
C LEU A 254 -9.36 21.95 -8.16
N LEU A 255 -10.47 22.63 -7.88
CA LEU A 255 -10.64 23.52 -6.74
C LEU A 255 -10.99 22.76 -5.46
N GLY A 256 -11.68 21.62 -5.58
CA GLY A 256 -12.00 20.74 -4.47
C GLY A 256 -10.78 20.28 -3.69
N TRP A 257 -9.66 19.99 -4.39
CA TRP A 257 -8.40 19.64 -3.76
C TRP A 257 -7.84 20.77 -2.88
N PHE A 258 -8.09 22.03 -3.23
CA PHE A 258 -7.71 23.17 -2.37
C PHE A 258 -8.72 23.42 -1.22
N GLY A 259 -9.76 22.61 -1.10
CA GLY A 259 -10.73 22.65 -0.01
C GLY A 259 -10.14 22.42 1.38
N ALA A 260 -10.94 22.73 2.40
CA ALA A 260 -10.57 22.58 3.80
C ALA A 260 -10.28 21.11 4.15
N ASP A 261 -11.07 20.19 3.61
CA ASP A 261 -11.11 18.77 4.02
C ASP A 261 -10.31 17.83 3.10
N ALA A 262 -9.69 18.37 2.06
CA ALA A 262 -8.90 17.58 1.12
C ALA A 262 -7.63 16.98 1.74
N LEU A 263 -7.22 15.80 1.25
CA LEU A 263 -5.95 15.17 1.61
C LEU A 263 -4.78 15.88 0.90
N ARG A 264 -4.32 16.98 1.49
CA ARG A 264 -3.23 17.82 0.97
C ARG A 264 -2.42 18.46 2.09
N PRO A 265 -1.21 18.96 1.80
CA PRO A 265 -0.44 19.73 2.76
C PRO A 265 -1.21 20.95 3.31
N ALA A 266 -0.82 21.40 4.51
CA ALA A 266 -1.46 22.55 5.14
C ALA A 266 -1.29 23.84 4.31
N ALA A 267 -2.24 24.77 4.49
CA ALA A 267 -2.29 26.00 3.69
C ALA A 267 -1.00 26.83 3.81
N LEU A 268 -0.47 26.98 5.03
CA LEU A 268 0.76 27.75 5.25
C LEU A 268 1.99 27.09 4.57
N PRO A 269 2.23 25.76 4.69
CA PRO A 269 3.22 25.06 3.88
C PRO A 269 3.01 25.20 2.36
N LEU A 270 1.76 25.18 1.86
CA LEU A 270 1.49 25.40 0.43
C LEU A 270 1.91 26.80 -0.03
N LEU A 271 1.71 27.83 0.79
CA LEU A 271 2.18 29.18 0.49
C LEU A 271 3.71 29.25 0.35
N ALA A 272 4.47 28.31 0.93
CA ALA A 272 5.92 28.24 0.73
C ALA A 272 6.29 27.94 -0.73
N LEU A 273 5.44 27.24 -1.50
CA LEU A 273 5.65 27.04 -2.93
C LEU A 273 5.61 28.37 -3.71
N LEU A 274 4.70 29.27 -3.34
CA LEU A 274 4.60 30.60 -3.95
C LEU A 274 5.82 31.48 -3.62
N ALA A 275 6.42 31.26 -2.44
CA ALA A 275 7.64 31.95 -2.01
C ALA A 275 8.92 31.35 -2.62
N LEU A 276 8.84 30.24 -3.35
CA LEU A 276 9.99 29.52 -3.89
C LEU A 276 10.88 30.39 -4.81
N PRO A 277 10.36 31.23 -5.72
CA PRO A 277 11.20 32.11 -6.56
C PRO A 277 12.05 33.11 -5.77
N TRP A 278 11.59 33.50 -4.58
CA TRP A 278 12.31 34.38 -3.65
C TRP A 278 13.28 33.62 -2.75
N ALA A 279 12.90 32.43 -2.30
CA ALA A 279 13.68 31.59 -1.40
C ALA A 279 14.87 30.93 -2.11
N LEU A 280 14.71 30.55 -3.38
CA LEU A 280 15.77 29.92 -4.18
C LEU A 280 16.86 30.92 -4.59
N ARG A 281 18.08 30.39 -4.75
CA ARG A 281 19.20 31.16 -5.32
C ARG A 281 18.95 31.41 -6.80
N ARG A 282 19.54 32.48 -7.37
CA ARG A 282 19.37 32.83 -8.80
C ARG A 282 19.65 31.65 -9.74
N ARG A 283 20.72 30.88 -9.49
CA ARG A 283 21.10 29.69 -10.27
C ARG A 283 20.09 28.55 -10.22
N ASP A 284 19.21 28.54 -9.22
CA ASP A 284 18.24 27.48 -8.96
C ASP A 284 16.82 27.87 -9.43
N ARG A 285 16.64 29.03 -10.08
CA ARG A 285 15.31 29.47 -10.56
C ARG A 285 14.71 28.56 -11.64
N ALA A 286 15.54 27.98 -12.51
CA ALA A 286 15.08 27.00 -13.49
C ALA A 286 14.47 25.76 -12.82
N LEU A 287 14.99 25.37 -11.64
CA LEU A 287 14.41 24.31 -10.83
C LEU A 287 13.03 24.70 -10.29
N GLY A 288 12.85 25.95 -9.87
CA GLY A 288 11.53 26.44 -9.47
C GLY A 288 10.49 26.35 -10.59
N ALA A 289 10.85 26.73 -11.81
CA ALA A 289 9.95 26.62 -12.98
C ALA A 289 9.60 25.17 -13.30
N GLY A 290 10.59 24.27 -13.31
CA GLY A 290 10.33 22.85 -13.56
C GLY A 290 9.52 22.17 -12.45
N VAL A 291 9.69 22.57 -11.18
CA VAL A 291 8.81 22.15 -10.08
C VAL A 291 7.37 22.61 -10.34
N ALA A 292 7.15 23.86 -10.76
CA ALA A 292 5.81 24.35 -11.07
C ALA A 292 5.15 23.55 -12.22
N VAL A 293 5.91 23.21 -13.27
CA VAL A 293 5.42 22.34 -14.35
C VAL A 293 5.06 20.95 -13.82
N ALA A 294 5.94 20.34 -13.01
CA ALA A 294 5.68 19.01 -12.45
C ALA A 294 4.41 18.99 -11.58
N LEU A 295 4.20 20.01 -10.76
CA LEU A 295 3.00 20.15 -9.92
C LEU A 295 1.73 20.36 -10.75
N GLY A 296 1.82 21.14 -11.84
CA GLY A 296 0.71 21.35 -12.76
C GLY A 296 0.33 20.08 -13.52
N VAL A 297 1.32 19.35 -14.03
CA VAL A 297 1.11 18.06 -14.71
C VAL A 297 0.54 17.02 -13.74
N SER A 298 1.10 16.92 -12.54
CA SER A 298 0.62 15.95 -11.55
C SER A 298 -0.82 16.24 -11.12
N LEU A 299 -1.18 17.53 -10.95
CA LEU A 299 -2.55 17.94 -10.66
C LEU A 299 -3.48 17.60 -11.83
N ALA A 300 -3.09 17.91 -13.07
CA ALA A 300 -3.91 17.62 -14.24
C ALA A 300 -4.16 16.12 -14.44
N LEU A 301 -3.18 15.27 -14.12
CA LEU A 301 -3.36 13.81 -14.12
C LEU A 301 -4.20 13.33 -12.93
N ALA A 302 -4.08 13.98 -11.77
CA ALA A 302 -4.86 13.64 -10.56
C ALA A 302 -6.36 13.96 -10.69
N LEU A 303 -6.74 14.85 -11.62
CA LEU A 303 -8.14 15.06 -12.00
C LEU A 303 -8.79 13.78 -12.59
N GLY A 304 -7.96 12.80 -12.95
CA GLY A 304 -8.37 11.47 -13.36
C GLY A 304 -9.07 11.45 -14.71
N PRO A 305 -9.86 10.40 -15.01
CA PRO A 305 -10.48 10.22 -16.32
C PRO A 305 -11.64 11.19 -16.56
N ARG A 306 -12.23 11.75 -15.51
CA ARG A 306 -13.39 12.66 -15.58
C ARG A 306 -13.08 13.95 -14.80
N PRO A 307 -12.32 14.90 -15.38
CA PRO A 307 -11.91 16.10 -14.68
C PRO A 307 -13.12 16.96 -14.32
N GLY A 308 -13.16 17.47 -13.09
CA GLY A 308 -14.20 18.39 -12.65
C GLY A 308 -13.64 19.49 -11.75
N LEU A 309 -14.42 20.57 -11.59
CA LEU A 309 -13.96 21.76 -10.87
C LEU A 309 -13.96 21.56 -9.36
N TRP A 310 -15.06 21.09 -8.78
CA TRP A 310 -15.21 20.94 -7.32
C TRP A 310 -15.13 19.47 -6.89
N THR A 311 -15.78 18.60 -7.65
CA THR A 311 -15.72 17.14 -7.53
C THR A 311 -15.27 16.55 -8.87
N PRO A 312 -14.85 15.28 -8.91
CA PRO A 312 -14.73 14.55 -10.17
C PRO A 312 -16.03 14.64 -10.98
N GLY A 313 -15.92 14.53 -12.30
CA GLY A 313 -17.07 14.50 -13.21
C GLY A 313 -18.00 13.31 -12.91
N PRO A 314 -19.30 13.43 -13.20
CA PRO A 314 -20.29 12.44 -12.80
C PRO A 314 -20.03 11.06 -13.44
N PRO A 315 -20.41 9.97 -12.76
CA PRO A 315 -20.36 8.65 -13.36
C PRO A 315 -21.25 8.59 -14.62
N GLY A 316 -20.81 7.85 -15.63
CA GLY A 316 -21.53 7.70 -16.91
C GLY A 316 -21.06 8.62 -18.04
N GLU A 317 -20.34 9.71 -17.73
CA GLU A 317 -19.71 10.51 -18.78
C GLU A 317 -18.51 9.79 -19.42
N PRO A 318 -18.27 9.99 -20.73
CA PRO A 318 -17.12 9.41 -21.41
C PRO A 318 -15.82 9.97 -20.81
N PRO A 319 -14.81 9.11 -20.55
CA PRO A 319 -13.56 9.54 -19.97
C PRO A 319 -12.81 10.47 -20.95
N SER A 320 -12.43 11.65 -20.49
CA SER A 320 -11.84 12.73 -21.31
C SER A 320 -10.57 13.35 -20.70
N GLY A 321 -10.23 12.98 -19.46
CA GLY A 321 -9.05 13.49 -18.77
C GLY A 321 -7.73 12.95 -19.31
N LEU A 322 -6.63 13.65 -19.02
CA LEU A 322 -5.28 13.22 -19.39
C LEU A 322 -4.91 11.84 -18.81
N PHE A 323 -5.51 11.48 -17.67
CA PHE A 323 -5.31 10.18 -17.05
C PHE A 323 -5.76 9.02 -17.95
N THR A 324 -6.82 9.22 -18.75
CA THR A 324 -7.33 8.22 -19.69
C THR A 324 -6.28 7.84 -20.74
N TRP A 325 -5.42 8.77 -21.10
CA TRP A 325 -4.36 8.52 -22.08
C TRP A 325 -3.27 7.62 -21.49
N ILE A 326 -2.97 7.79 -20.20
CA ILE A 326 -2.04 6.92 -19.46
C ILE A 326 -2.61 5.50 -19.35
N GLN A 327 -3.93 5.37 -19.16
CA GLN A 327 -4.58 4.05 -19.11
C GLN A 327 -4.45 3.24 -20.40
N GLY A 328 -4.27 3.90 -21.55
CA GLY A 328 -4.03 3.24 -22.84
C GLY A 328 -2.60 2.72 -23.03
N LEU A 329 -1.67 3.02 -22.12
CA LEU A 329 -0.28 2.61 -22.24
C LEU A 329 -0.05 1.28 -21.51
N PRO A 330 0.70 0.33 -22.11
CA PRO A 330 1.04 -0.94 -21.45
C PRO A 330 1.68 -0.70 -20.09
N ILE A 331 1.33 -1.54 -19.10
CA ILE A 331 1.78 -1.46 -17.69
C ILE A 331 1.20 -0.26 -16.94
N LEU A 332 1.09 0.91 -17.56
CA LEU A 332 0.52 2.10 -16.93
C LEU A 332 -1.01 2.02 -16.78
N GLY A 333 -1.69 1.24 -17.61
CA GLY A 333 -3.10 0.88 -17.43
C GLY A 333 -3.40 0.09 -16.15
N TRP A 334 -2.36 -0.38 -15.45
CA TRP A 334 -2.53 -1.01 -14.13
C TRP A 334 -2.66 0.00 -12.99
N PHE A 335 -2.24 1.24 -13.21
CA PHE A 335 -2.25 2.31 -12.22
C PHE A 335 -3.62 2.98 -12.18
N HIS A 336 -4.38 2.84 -11.09
CA HIS A 336 -5.78 3.26 -11.03
C HIS A 336 -6.08 4.26 -9.90
N TRP A 337 -5.05 4.90 -9.34
CA TRP A 337 -5.17 5.87 -8.23
C TRP A 337 -4.57 7.23 -8.61
N PRO A 338 -5.28 8.05 -9.42
CA PRO A 338 -4.78 9.34 -9.90
C PRO A 338 -4.38 10.30 -8.78
N ASP A 339 -5.09 10.30 -7.65
CA ASP A 339 -4.76 11.08 -6.46
C ASP A 339 -3.35 10.83 -5.91
N ARG A 340 -2.79 9.63 -6.07
CA ARG A 340 -1.40 9.32 -5.65
C ARG A 340 -0.36 10.16 -6.37
N LEU A 341 -0.66 10.69 -7.56
CA LEU A 341 0.22 11.63 -8.27
C LEU A 341 0.36 12.97 -7.53
N LEU A 342 -0.56 13.30 -6.63
CA LEU A 342 -0.46 14.50 -5.79
C LEU A 342 0.61 14.38 -4.70
N ALA A 343 1.20 13.20 -4.47
CA ALA A 343 2.33 13.03 -3.58
C ALA A 343 3.54 13.91 -3.96
N VAL A 344 3.66 14.34 -5.24
CA VAL A 344 4.65 15.35 -5.68
C VAL A 344 4.50 16.67 -4.91
N TRP A 345 3.27 17.08 -4.61
CA TRP A 345 3.00 18.30 -3.85
C TRP A 345 3.55 18.20 -2.44
N SER A 346 3.37 17.06 -1.75
CA SER A 346 3.94 16.81 -0.43
C SER A 346 5.47 16.96 -0.42
N LEU A 347 6.15 16.37 -1.41
CA LEU A 347 7.60 16.49 -1.57
C LEU A 347 8.04 17.94 -1.82
N ALA A 348 7.36 18.63 -2.73
CA ALA A 348 7.69 20.00 -3.11
C ALA A 348 7.44 20.98 -1.97
N VAL A 349 6.33 20.85 -1.25
CA VAL A 349 5.96 21.69 -0.10
C VAL A 349 6.97 21.55 1.03
N ALA A 350 7.36 20.32 1.39
CA ALA A 350 8.36 20.07 2.41
C ALA A 350 9.71 20.74 2.05
N ALA A 351 10.17 20.54 0.82
CA ALA A 351 11.41 21.13 0.31
C ALA A 351 11.38 22.67 0.25
N ALA A 352 10.29 23.25 -0.26
CA ALA A 352 10.09 24.69 -0.36
C ALA A 352 10.04 25.36 1.02
N SER A 353 9.36 24.72 1.97
CA SER A 353 9.29 25.17 3.36
C SER A 353 10.69 25.25 4.00
N GLY A 354 11.55 24.25 3.77
CA GLY A 354 12.95 24.29 4.19
C GLY A 354 13.73 25.46 3.59
N ALA A 355 13.49 25.80 2.32
CA ALA A 355 14.12 26.95 1.67
C ALA A 355 13.64 28.29 2.27
N VAL A 356 12.34 28.43 2.55
CA VAL A 356 11.75 29.63 3.19
C VAL A 356 12.30 29.81 4.61
N VAL A 357 12.32 28.76 5.43
CA VAL A 357 12.91 28.78 6.78
C VAL A 357 14.37 29.20 6.72
N GLN A 358 15.14 28.64 5.78
CA GLN A 358 16.54 29.01 5.58
C GLN A 358 16.71 30.49 5.24
N LYS A 359 15.88 31.01 4.32
CA LYS A 359 15.97 32.40 3.85
C LYS A 359 15.62 33.39 4.97
N LEU A 360 14.55 33.13 5.72
CA LEU A 360 14.15 33.94 6.86
C LEU A 360 15.18 33.85 8.00
N GLY A 361 15.72 32.66 8.27
CA GLY A 361 16.76 32.45 9.29
C GLY A 361 18.07 33.18 8.97
N ALA A 362 18.43 33.28 7.69
CA ALA A 362 19.58 34.05 7.24
C ALA A 362 19.39 35.57 7.38
N TRP A 363 18.13 36.04 7.31
CA TRP A 363 17.81 37.44 7.63
C TRP A 363 17.83 37.68 9.13
N ARG A 364 17.08 36.88 9.90
CA ARG A 364 17.07 36.89 11.37
C ARG A 364 16.83 35.47 11.90
N ARG A 365 17.72 34.97 12.75
CA ARG A 365 17.62 33.60 13.30
C ARG A 365 16.26 33.32 13.94
N ALA A 366 15.74 34.26 14.73
CA ALA A 366 14.42 34.15 15.36
C ALA A 366 13.27 34.00 14.33
N ALA A 367 13.34 34.73 13.20
CA ALA A 367 12.34 34.62 12.13
C ALA A 367 12.34 33.22 11.49
N GLY A 368 13.51 32.61 11.29
CA GLY A 368 13.61 31.23 10.82
C GLY A 368 13.00 30.22 11.80
N VAL A 369 13.26 30.39 13.11
CA VAL A 369 12.67 29.52 14.15
C VAL A 369 11.15 29.66 14.21
N LEU A 370 10.64 30.90 14.20
CA LEU A 370 9.19 31.16 14.21
C LEU A 370 8.51 30.63 12.94
N ALA A 371 9.14 30.79 11.77
CA ALA A 371 8.62 30.22 10.53
C ALA A 371 8.56 28.69 10.58
N ALA A 372 9.61 28.04 11.07
CA ALA A 372 9.64 26.59 11.23
C ALA A 372 8.53 26.12 12.20
N ALA A 373 8.39 26.78 13.35
CA ALA A 373 7.34 26.46 14.33
C ALA A 373 5.93 26.67 13.76
N ALA A 374 5.69 27.77 13.04
CA ALA A 374 4.41 28.06 12.41
C ALA A 374 4.06 27.04 11.32
N LEU A 375 5.01 26.69 10.47
CA LEU A 375 4.82 25.69 9.41
C LEU A 375 4.50 24.31 10.00
N VAL A 376 5.35 23.81 10.92
CA VAL A 376 5.16 22.51 11.58
C VAL A 376 3.88 22.49 12.41
N GLY A 377 3.60 23.54 13.17
CA GLY A 377 2.37 23.67 13.96
C GLY A 377 1.12 23.67 13.08
N SER A 378 1.14 24.35 11.93
CA SER A 378 0.01 24.34 10.99
C SER A 378 -0.20 22.97 10.33
N ALA A 379 0.88 22.20 10.09
CA ALA A 379 0.78 20.84 9.60
C ALA A 379 0.18 19.92 10.68
N ALA A 380 0.68 19.99 11.91
CA ALA A 380 0.13 19.23 13.05
C ALA A 380 -1.36 19.53 13.28
N ALA A 381 -1.76 20.80 13.30
CA ALA A 381 -3.15 21.21 13.45
C ALA A 381 -4.04 20.71 12.29
N ARG A 382 -3.48 20.62 11.07
CA ARG A 382 -4.22 20.02 9.94
C ARG A 382 -4.39 18.52 10.10
N VAL A 383 -3.36 17.80 10.51
CA VAL A 383 -3.41 16.36 10.78
C VAL A 383 -4.45 16.06 11.86
N GLU A 384 -4.45 16.82 12.95
CA GLU A 384 -5.43 16.70 14.02
C GLU A 384 -6.86 16.96 13.53
N ARG A 385 -7.08 18.05 12.78
CA ARG A 385 -8.41 18.36 12.23
C ARG A 385 -8.93 17.33 11.23
N LEU A 386 -8.04 16.65 10.51
CA LEU A 386 -8.40 15.57 9.58
C LEU A 386 -8.45 14.20 10.25
N ASP A 387 -8.22 14.12 11.57
CA ASP A 387 -8.22 12.88 12.33
C ASP A 387 -7.22 11.84 11.78
N LEU A 388 -6.04 12.34 11.37
CA LEU A 388 -4.97 11.55 10.75
C LEU A 388 -3.80 11.28 11.69
N TRP A 389 -3.93 11.55 12.99
CA TRP A 389 -2.87 11.23 13.92
C TRP A 389 -2.68 9.70 13.94
N PRO A 390 -1.44 9.17 13.84
CA PRO A 390 -1.23 7.72 13.86
C PRO A 390 -1.75 7.08 15.14
N GLU A 391 -2.71 6.18 14.96
CA GLU A 391 -3.34 5.40 16.03
C GLU A 391 -3.28 3.92 15.66
N ALA A 392 -2.99 3.09 16.66
CA ALA A 392 -3.12 1.65 16.54
C ALA A 392 -4.51 1.27 17.06
N SER A 393 -5.39 0.89 16.13
CA SER A 393 -6.81 0.64 16.44
C SER A 393 -7.32 -0.68 15.90
N PHE A 394 -6.52 -1.37 15.08
CA PHE A 394 -6.90 -2.65 14.52
C PHE A 394 -6.25 -3.79 15.29
N GLU A 395 -7.06 -4.48 16.09
CA GLU A 395 -6.67 -5.76 16.69
C GLU A 395 -6.98 -6.87 15.70
N VAL A 396 -6.00 -7.75 15.46
CA VAL A 396 -6.27 -8.99 14.72
C VAL A 396 -7.06 -9.89 15.66
N TYR A 397 -8.38 -9.80 15.58
CA TYR A 397 -9.26 -10.67 16.34
C TYR A 397 -9.06 -12.10 15.87
N GLN A 398 -8.53 -12.94 16.77
CA GLN A 398 -8.39 -14.36 16.53
C GLN A 398 -9.55 -15.08 17.23
N ARG A 399 -10.46 -15.63 16.43
CA ARG A 399 -11.55 -16.48 16.93
C ARG A 399 -10.97 -17.63 17.76
N PRO A 400 -11.40 -17.84 19.01
CA PRO A 400 -10.99 -18.99 19.81
C PRO A 400 -11.16 -20.32 19.07
N ALA A 401 -12.23 -20.49 18.29
CA ALA A 401 -12.44 -21.72 17.53
C ALA A 401 -11.44 -21.88 16.36
N ALA A 402 -11.02 -20.79 15.72
CA ALA A 402 -9.97 -20.84 14.70
C ALA A 402 -8.61 -21.20 15.32
N LEU A 403 -8.28 -20.64 16.50
CA LEU A 403 -7.07 -21.04 17.24
C LEU A 403 -7.11 -22.52 17.66
N ALA A 404 -8.26 -22.99 18.14
CA ALA A 404 -8.45 -24.40 18.48
C ALA A 404 -8.29 -25.33 17.25
N LEU A 405 -8.74 -24.89 16.08
CA LEU A 405 -8.54 -25.61 14.80
C LEU A 405 -7.06 -25.71 14.44
N GLY A 406 -6.28 -24.65 14.68
CA GLY A 406 -4.82 -24.65 14.50
C GLY A 406 -4.09 -25.60 15.46
N ALA A 407 -4.66 -25.86 16.64
CA ALA A 407 -4.11 -26.78 17.64
C ALA A 407 -4.43 -28.26 17.41
N LEU A 408 -5.29 -28.60 16.43
CA LEU A 408 -5.55 -30.00 16.08
C LEU A 408 -4.35 -30.62 15.35
N ASP A 409 -3.89 -31.80 15.80
CA ASP A 409 -2.71 -32.50 15.25
C ASP A 409 -2.86 -32.91 13.78
N GLU A 410 -4.10 -33.06 13.30
CA GLU A 410 -4.39 -33.53 11.94
C GLU A 410 -4.05 -32.43 10.91
N PRO A 411 -3.08 -32.65 10.00
CA PRO A 411 -2.74 -31.67 8.98
C PRO A 411 -3.76 -31.69 7.84
N GLY A 412 -4.06 -30.53 7.27
CA GLY A 412 -4.95 -30.44 6.11
C GLY A 412 -5.50 -29.05 5.89
N ALA A 413 -5.98 -28.83 4.67
CA ALA A 413 -6.60 -27.57 4.26
C ALA A 413 -8.04 -27.45 4.76
N VAL A 414 -8.52 -26.21 4.79
CA VAL A 414 -9.86 -25.82 5.21
C VAL A 414 -10.64 -25.34 3.98
N VAL A 415 -11.88 -25.80 3.85
CA VAL A 415 -12.85 -25.17 2.95
C VAL A 415 -13.74 -24.28 3.78
N ASP A 416 -13.59 -22.97 3.59
CA ASP A 416 -14.49 -21.97 4.16
C ASP A 416 -15.74 -21.82 3.30
N LEU A 417 -16.89 -21.83 3.96
CA LEU A 417 -18.22 -21.66 3.39
C LEU A 417 -18.88 -20.44 4.04
N PRO A 418 -19.63 -19.61 3.30
CA PRO A 418 -20.14 -19.85 1.94
C PRO A 418 -19.12 -19.67 0.80
N ILE A 419 -19.31 -20.42 -0.29
CA ILE A 419 -18.63 -20.14 -1.57
C ILE A 419 -19.25 -18.87 -2.15
N GLN A 420 -18.58 -17.71 -2.04
CA GLN A 420 -19.16 -16.44 -2.49
C GLN A 420 -18.32 -15.72 -3.53
N PRO A 421 -18.95 -14.92 -4.41
CA PRO A 421 -18.24 -14.06 -5.33
C PRO A 421 -17.71 -12.77 -4.65
N ASP A 422 -18.14 -12.45 -3.43
CA ASP A 422 -17.80 -11.19 -2.76
C ASP A 422 -16.42 -11.24 -2.09
N ILE A 423 -15.50 -10.46 -2.67
CA ILE A 423 -14.12 -10.25 -2.24
C ILE A 423 -14.02 -9.84 -0.76
N VAL A 424 -14.92 -8.98 -0.29
CA VAL A 424 -14.84 -8.45 1.09
C VAL A 424 -15.10 -9.55 2.11
N ARG A 425 -15.92 -10.53 1.78
CA ARG A 425 -16.25 -11.64 2.68
C ARG A 425 -15.14 -12.68 2.76
N HIS A 426 -14.36 -12.84 1.70
CA HIS A 426 -13.14 -13.66 1.75
C HIS A 426 -12.07 -13.08 2.68
N LEU A 427 -12.16 -11.80 3.06
CA LEU A 427 -11.25 -11.22 4.04
C LEU A 427 -11.38 -11.89 5.41
N ALA A 428 -12.59 -12.26 5.82
CA ALA A 428 -12.82 -12.95 7.07
C ALA A 428 -12.08 -14.31 7.11
N TYR A 429 -12.08 -15.05 6.00
CA TYR A 429 -11.36 -16.33 5.90
C TYR A 429 -9.85 -16.15 6.04
N MET A 430 -9.31 -15.08 5.45
CA MET A 430 -7.89 -14.75 5.59
C MET A 430 -7.53 -14.39 7.04
N LEU A 431 -8.40 -13.64 7.73
CA LEU A 431 -8.19 -13.28 9.13
C LEU A 431 -8.27 -14.50 10.04
N ASP A 432 -9.24 -15.39 9.83
CA ASP A 432 -9.34 -16.65 10.59
C ASP A 432 -8.17 -17.58 10.29
N GLN A 433 -7.62 -17.55 9.07
CA GLN A 433 -6.39 -18.24 8.71
C GLN A 433 -5.18 -17.78 9.51
N LEU A 434 -5.12 -16.52 9.98
CA LEU A 434 -4.07 -16.09 10.91
C LEU A 434 -4.14 -16.84 12.24
N GLY A 435 -5.33 -17.33 12.62
CA GLY A 435 -5.54 -18.15 13.81
C GLY A 435 -5.24 -19.62 13.57
N HIS A 436 -5.85 -20.23 12.56
CA HIS A 436 -5.72 -21.68 12.34
C HIS A 436 -4.47 -22.09 11.54
N GLY A 437 -3.85 -21.18 10.79
CA GLY A 437 -2.60 -21.42 10.06
C GLY A 437 -2.65 -22.44 8.93
N ARG A 438 -3.84 -22.86 8.51
CA ARG A 438 -4.05 -23.92 7.51
C ARG A 438 -4.34 -23.33 6.13
N PRO A 439 -3.94 -24.00 5.03
CA PRO A 439 -4.33 -23.57 3.69
C PRO A 439 -5.85 -23.49 3.52
N ILE A 440 -6.31 -22.51 2.74
CA ILE A 440 -7.71 -22.30 2.41
C ILE A 440 -7.92 -22.30 0.89
N LEU A 441 -9.14 -22.61 0.47
CA LEU A 441 -9.50 -22.56 -0.94
C LEU A 441 -9.60 -21.11 -1.44
N PHE A 442 -10.20 -20.20 -0.66
CA PHE A 442 -10.55 -18.85 -1.11
C PHE A 442 -9.62 -17.75 -0.59
N HIS A 443 -9.47 -16.68 -1.36
CA HIS A 443 -8.74 -15.45 -1.02
C HIS A 443 -9.38 -14.30 -1.78
N MET A 444 -9.26 -13.09 -1.23
CA MET A 444 -9.92 -11.89 -1.75
C MET A 444 -9.51 -11.54 -3.19
N VAL A 445 -8.28 -11.84 -3.62
CA VAL A 445 -7.81 -11.53 -4.99
C VAL A 445 -7.81 -12.71 -5.97
N LEU A 446 -8.39 -13.86 -5.61
CA LEU A 446 -8.29 -15.11 -6.38
C LEU A 446 -8.68 -15.00 -7.85
N GLY A 447 -9.82 -14.36 -8.14
CA GLY A 447 -10.34 -14.26 -9.51
C GLY A 447 -9.40 -13.54 -10.48
N HIS A 448 -8.44 -12.76 -9.96
CA HIS A 448 -7.41 -12.09 -10.76
C HIS A 448 -6.13 -12.94 -10.91
N LEU A 449 -5.92 -13.94 -10.05
CA LEU A 449 -4.62 -14.63 -9.91
C LEU A 449 -4.63 -16.09 -10.36
N ASP A 450 -5.75 -16.79 -10.25
CA ASP A 450 -5.80 -18.24 -10.44
C ASP A 450 -6.29 -18.68 -11.82
N GLY A 451 -6.63 -17.72 -12.69
CA GLY A 451 -7.14 -18.01 -14.04
C GLY A 451 -8.43 -18.83 -14.07
N GLY A 452 -9.22 -18.83 -12.99
CA GLY A 452 -10.47 -19.59 -12.87
C GLY A 452 -10.32 -21.01 -12.31
N ALA A 453 -9.13 -21.40 -11.85
CA ALA A 453 -8.89 -22.74 -11.29
C ALA A 453 -9.84 -23.07 -10.11
N SER A 454 -10.02 -22.13 -9.17
CA SER A 454 -10.92 -22.31 -8.03
C SER A 454 -12.38 -22.39 -8.46
N GLY A 455 -12.79 -21.59 -9.46
CA GLY A 455 -14.12 -21.66 -10.06
C GLY A 455 -14.40 -23.01 -10.72
N GLY A 456 -13.42 -23.54 -11.47
CA GLY A 456 -13.48 -24.87 -12.06
C GLY A 456 -13.60 -25.97 -11.01
N ARG A 457 -12.87 -25.86 -9.89
CA ARG A 457 -12.97 -26.78 -8.75
C ARG A 457 -14.34 -26.74 -8.10
N VAL A 458 -14.87 -25.55 -7.83
CA VAL A 458 -16.22 -25.37 -7.28
C VAL A 458 -17.27 -26.02 -8.18
N ALA A 459 -17.14 -25.87 -9.50
CA ALA A 459 -18.08 -26.45 -10.46
C ALA A 459 -17.99 -27.98 -10.55
N ALA A 460 -16.80 -28.54 -10.36
CA ALA A 460 -16.54 -29.98 -10.47
C ALA A 460 -16.89 -30.76 -9.19
N ASP A 461 -16.70 -30.17 -8.01
CA ASP A 461 -16.92 -30.83 -6.73
C ASP A 461 -18.41 -30.83 -6.32
N PRO A 462 -19.03 -32.00 -6.02
CA PRO A 462 -20.44 -32.08 -5.69
C PRO A 462 -20.87 -31.25 -4.47
N LEU A 463 -20.03 -31.18 -3.43
CA LEU A 463 -20.33 -30.42 -2.21
C LEU A 463 -20.16 -28.93 -2.45
N LEU A 464 -19.03 -28.51 -3.02
CA LEU A 464 -18.76 -27.09 -3.27
C LEU A 464 -19.80 -26.50 -4.23
N ARG A 465 -20.16 -27.22 -5.30
CA ARG A 465 -21.20 -26.78 -6.23
C ARG A 465 -22.53 -26.59 -5.54
N TRP A 466 -22.95 -27.55 -4.71
CA TRP A 466 -24.22 -27.43 -3.98
C TRP A 466 -24.22 -26.24 -3.03
N PHE A 467 -23.12 -25.99 -2.32
CA PHE A 467 -22.98 -24.81 -1.45
C PHE A 467 -22.96 -23.49 -2.24
N ALA A 468 -22.35 -23.45 -3.42
CA ALA A 468 -22.42 -22.29 -4.30
C ALA A 468 -23.85 -22.03 -4.80
N GLU A 469 -24.59 -23.10 -5.14
CA GLU A 469 -25.99 -23.03 -5.60
C GLU A 469 -26.96 -22.63 -4.48
N LEU A 470 -26.65 -22.85 -3.21
CA LEU A 470 -27.51 -22.40 -2.10
C LEU A 470 -27.74 -20.87 -2.12
N MET A 471 -26.80 -20.10 -2.64
CA MET A 471 -26.92 -18.65 -2.77
C MET A 471 -27.70 -18.21 -4.02
N ALA A 472 -28.10 -19.15 -4.89
CA ALA A 472 -28.91 -18.86 -6.06
C ALA A 472 -30.36 -18.45 -5.67
N PRO A 473 -31.08 -17.74 -6.57
CA PRO A 473 -32.48 -17.35 -6.35
C PRO A 473 -33.37 -18.55 -6.00
N THR A 474 -33.15 -19.68 -6.68
CA THR A 474 -33.79 -20.95 -6.39
C THR A 474 -32.73 -21.88 -5.79
N PRO A 475 -32.83 -22.24 -4.50
CA PRO A 475 -31.84 -23.11 -3.87
C PRO A 475 -31.97 -24.53 -4.42
N PRO A 476 -30.90 -25.33 -4.36
CA PRO A 476 -30.99 -26.76 -4.60
C PRO A 476 -31.85 -27.44 -3.53
N ALA A 477 -32.28 -28.67 -3.82
CA ALA A 477 -32.94 -29.50 -2.82
C ALA A 477 -31.98 -29.84 -1.67
N PRO A 478 -32.50 -30.03 -0.43
CA PRO A 478 -31.71 -30.54 0.68
C PRO A 478 -31.01 -31.84 0.29
N ARG A 479 -29.73 -31.96 0.68
CA ARG A 479 -28.88 -33.09 0.29
C ARG A 479 -28.07 -33.58 1.50
N VAL A 480 -27.95 -34.90 1.61
CA VAL A 480 -26.99 -35.57 2.49
C VAL A 480 -25.85 -36.08 1.61
N PHE A 481 -24.63 -35.71 1.94
CA PHE A 481 -23.42 -36.07 1.20
C PHE A 481 -22.90 -37.43 1.67
N GLN A 482 -22.63 -38.32 0.72
CA GLN A 482 -22.05 -39.63 1.01
C GLN A 482 -20.51 -39.56 1.02
N ALA A 483 -19.83 -40.62 1.45
CA ALA A 483 -18.37 -40.66 1.51
C ALA A 483 -17.72 -40.40 0.14
N GLU A 484 -18.35 -40.86 -0.94
CA GLU A 484 -17.92 -40.67 -2.32
C GLU A 484 -18.05 -39.21 -2.79
N ASP A 485 -19.04 -38.47 -2.27
CA ASP A 485 -19.21 -37.04 -2.55
C ASP A 485 -18.09 -36.20 -1.92
N LEU A 486 -17.52 -36.68 -0.82
CA LEU A 486 -16.48 -35.98 -0.05
C LEU A 486 -15.06 -36.40 -0.44
N GLN A 487 -14.91 -37.55 -1.10
CA GLN A 487 -13.61 -38.11 -1.48
C GLN A 487 -12.78 -37.15 -2.35
N PRO A 488 -13.34 -36.42 -3.33
CA PRO A 488 -12.55 -35.47 -4.12
C PRO A 488 -11.88 -34.38 -3.27
N LEU A 489 -12.55 -33.84 -2.25
CA LEU A 489 -11.96 -32.86 -1.33
C LEU A 489 -10.84 -33.50 -0.49
N ARG A 490 -11.05 -34.73 -0.02
CA ARG A 490 -10.04 -35.47 0.76
C ARG A 490 -8.79 -35.76 -0.07
N ASP A 491 -8.96 -36.16 -1.33
CA ASP A 491 -7.87 -36.46 -2.26
C ASP A 491 -7.05 -35.20 -2.57
N GLN A 492 -7.69 -34.02 -2.54
CA GLN A 492 -7.05 -32.72 -2.67
C GLN A 492 -6.39 -32.23 -1.37
N GLY A 493 -6.46 -32.99 -0.28
CA GLY A 493 -5.82 -32.66 0.99
C GLY A 493 -6.65 -31.74 1.90
N PHE A 494 -7.92 -31.50 1.59
CA PHE A 494 -8.84 -30.87 2.54
C PHE A 494 -9.17 -31.84 3.67
N ARG A 495 -9.24 -31.32 4.90
CA ARG A 495 -9.62 -32.09 6.09
C ARG A 495 -10.74 -31.44 6.90
N PHE A 496 -10.97 -30.15 6.70
CA PHE A 496 -11.95 -29.40 7.47
C PHE A 496 -12.91 -28.64 6.56
N LEU A 497 -14.18 -28.62 6.95
CA LEU A 497 -15.18 -27.70 6.42
C LEU A 497 -15.54 -26.71 7.52
N VAL A 498 -15.46 -25.42 7.22
CA VAL A 498 -15.86 -24.35 8.14
C VAL A 498 -17.04 -23.62 7.54
N LEU A 499 -18.15 -23.55 8.29
CA LEU A 499 -19.35 -22.83 7.92
C LEU A 499 -19.44 -21.55 8.76
N HIS A 500 -19.32 -20.41 8.08
CA HIS A 500 -19.44 -19.06 8.66
C HIS A 500 -20.87 -18.56 8.51
N ARG A 501 -21.49 -18.06 9.58
CA ARG A 501 -22.88 -17.55 9.56
C ARG A 501 -23.00 -16.29 8.74
N GLU A 502 -21.96 -15.47 8.77
CA GLU A 502 -21.90 -14.21 8.08
C GLU A 502 -22.14 -14.41 6.58
N GLY A 503 -23.02 -13.57 6.04
CA GLY A 503 -23.31 -13.58 4.61
C GLY A 503 -24.34 -14.60 4.13
N TRP A 504 -24.90 -15.44 5.00
CA TRP A 504 -26.02 -16.33 4.68
C TRP A 504 -27.39 -15.74 5.06
N PRO A 505 -28.43 -15.92 4.22
CA PRO A 505 -29.82 -15.83 4.68
C PRO A 505 -30.10 -16.89 5.76
N PRO A 506 -30.94 -16.62 6.78
CA PRO A 506 -31.22 -17.57 7.87
C PRO A 506 -31.63 -18.97 7.42
N ASP A 507 -32.54 -19.07 6.43
CA ASP A 507 -33.01 -20.37 5.94
C ASP A 507 -31.91 -21.16 5.19
N ARG A 508 -31.04 -20.44 4.48
CA ARG A 508 -29.91 -21.02 3.75
C ARG A 508 -28.84 -21.52 4.70
N TRP A 509 -28.55 -20.73 5.74
CA TRP A 509 -27.69 -21.15 6.84
C TRP A 509 -28.19 -22.43 7.50
N ALA A 510 -29.48 -22.47 7.88
CA ALA A 510 -30.08 -23.64 8.53
C ALA A 510 -30.01 -24.89 7.62
N MET A 511 -30.23 -24.72 6.32
CA MET A 511 -30.11 -25.78 5.33
C MET A 511 -28.67 -26.28 5.16
N GLY A 512 -27.69 -25.38 5.06
CA GLY A 512 -26.27 -25.74 4.99
C GLY A 512 -25.77 -26.46 6.25
N ARG A 513 -26.12 -25.92 7.45
CA ARG A 513 -25.82 -26.55 8.74
C ARG A 513 -26.41 -27.94 8.84
N ARG A 514 -27.69 -28.10 8.49
CA ARG A 514 -28.37 -29.41 8.51
C ARG A 514 -27.68 -30.41 7.57
N ALA A 515 -27.38 -30.00 6.34
CA ALA A 515 -26.71 -30.86 5.38
C ALA A 515 -25.36 -31.38 5.91
N LEU A 516 -24.52 -30.49 6.49
CA LEU A 516 -23.26 -30.91 7.10
C LEU A 516 -23.47 -31.79 8.33
N GLN A 517 -24.45 -31.46 9.18
CA GLN A 517 -24.72 -32.22 10.39
C GLN A 517 -25.24 -33.65 10.11
N GLU A 518 -26.09 -33.80 9.09
CA GLU A 518 -26.59 -35.12 8.66
C GLU A 518 -25.51 -35.93 7.94
N SER A 519 -24.57 -35.28 7.24
CA SER A 519 -23.51 -35.95 6.47
C SER A 519 -22.28 -36.31 7.30
N LEU A 520 -21.87 -35.44 8.23
CA LEU A 520 -20.61 -35.53 8.99
C LEU A 520 -20.81 -35.72 10.49
N GLY A 521 -22.05 -35.58 10.99
CA GLY A 521 -22.35 -35.57 12.42
C GLY A 521 -22.18 -34.19 13.08
N PRO A 522 -22.05 -34.13 14.42
CA PRO A 522 -21.88 -32.86 15.12
C PRO A 522 -20.54 -32.18 14.75
N PRO A 523 -20.48 -30.83 14.79
CA PRO A 523 -19.22 -30.12 14.56
C PRO A 523 -18.18 -30.51 15.62
N VAL A 524 -16.90 -30.52 15.23
CA VAL A 524 -15.79 -30.81 16.13
C VAL A 524 -15.34 -29.58 16.91
N LEU A 525 -15.61 -28.39 16.38
CA LEU A 525 -15.36 -27.09 17.00
C LEU A 525 -16.50 -26.15 16.61
N GLU A 526 -16.93 -25.32 17.55
CA GLU A 526 -17.99 -24.33 17.33
C GLU A 526 -17.75 -23.08 18.18
N GLU A 527 -18.18 -21.94 17.66
CA GLU A 527 -18.23 -20.66 18.38
C GLU A 527 -19.63 -20.07 18.23
N GLY A 528 -20.51 -20.45 19.16
CA GLY A 528 -21.93 -20.13 19.07
C GLY A 528 -22.56 -20.69 17.80
N GLU A 529 -23.46 -19.91 17.20
CA GLU A 529 -24.04 -20.22 15.89
C GLU A 529 -23.31 -19.53 14.73
N ASP A 530 -22.21 -18.82 15.00
CA ASP A 530 -21.57 -17.96 14.01
C ASP A 530 -20.47 -18.66 13.21
N TRP A 531 -19.86 -19.70 13.79
CA TRP A 531 -18.74 -20.42 13.21
C TRP A 531 -18.78 -21.87 13.62
N LEU A 532 -18.85 -22.78 12.66
CA LEU A 532 -18.97 -24.22 12.88
C LEU A 532 -17.95 -24.97 12.02
N CYS A 533 -17.21 -25.91 12.60
CA CYS A 533 -16.19 -26.68 11.89
C CYS A 533 -16.44 -28.19 12.00
N TRP A 534 -16.36 -28.88 10.86
CA TRP A 534 -16.44 -30.33 10.77
C TRP A 534 -15.14 -30.93 10.24
N ARG A 535 -14.84 -32.15 10.66
CA ARG A 535 -13.83 -32.98 10.01
C ARG A 535 -14.45 -33.66 8.80
N LEU A 536 -13.66 -33.81 7.74
CA LEU A 536 -14.04 -34.55 6.55
C LEU A 536 -13.88 -36.05 6.70
N GLU A 537 -13.32 -36.59 7.79
CA GLU A 537 -13.26 -38.04 8.03
C GLU A 537 -14.66 -38.62 8.26
N GLY A 538 -14.99 -39.69 7.54
CA GLY A 538 -16.19 -40.49 7.83
C GLY A 538 -15.99 -41.27 9.14
N ARG A 539 -17.07 -41.45 9.90
CA ARG A 539 -17.06 -42.24 11.15
C ARG A 539 -16.52 -43.65 10.99
#